data_AF-A0A5T1YV03-F1
#
_entry.id   AF-A0A5T1YV03-F1
#
_cell.length_a   1.000
_cell.length_b   1.000
_cell.length_c   1.000
_cell.angle_alpha   90.00
_cell.angle_beta   90.00
_cell.angle_gamma   90.00
#
_symmetry.space_group_name_H-M   'P 1'
#
loop_
_entity.id
_entity.type
_entity.pdbx_description
1 polymer ?
#
loop_
_entity_poly.entity_id
_entity_poly.type
_entity_poly.pdbx_seq_one_letter_code
_entity_poly.pdbx_strand_id
1 'polypeptide(L)'
;WAILHFLNYFIFDRNAQILRLFDDISHRLLEASGFIAFLIIFLMLLSSFKIFKKLSKIRKLGYLCLVLASYHYFLTPKIPMFWEWSALIIALFYFIVRYTKTLKKLKSNNLTFIKT
;
A
#
# COMPACT_ATOMS: atom_id res chain seq x y z
N TRP A 1 -5.23 -11.60 7.03
CA TRP A 1 -6.30 -11.41 6.03
C TRP A 1 -5.75 -11.18 4.62
N ALA A 2 -4.89 -10.16 4.36
CA ALA A 2 -4.36 -9.88 3.01
C ALA A 2 -3.72 -11.09 2.28
N ILE A 3 -2.94 -11.93 2.98
CA ILE A 3 -2.39 -13.18 2.41
C ILE A 3 -3.51 -14.14 2.00
N LEU A 4 -4.53 -14.33 2.85
CA LEU A 4 -5.66 -15.19 2.53
C LEU A 4 -6.47 -14.65 1.36
N HIS A 5 -6.68 -13.33 1.30
CA HIS A 5 -7.37 -12.67 0.19
C HIS A 5 -6.61 -12.89 -1.13
N PHE A 6 -5.29 -12.69 -1.14
CA PHE A 6 -4.45 -12.97 -2.30
C PHE A 6 -4.47 -14.45 -2.70
N LEU A 7 -4.33 -15.36 -1.73
CA LEU A 7 -4.34 -16.81 -2.00
C LEU A 7 -5.70 -17.27 -2.54
N ASN A 8 -6.80 -16.71 -2.03
CA ASN A 8 -8.13 -17.02 -2.54
C ASN A 8 -8.25 -16.62 -4.02
N TYR A 9 -7.86 -15.39 -4.35
CA TYR A 9 -7.84 -14.91 -5.73
C TYR A 9 -6.90 -15.76 -6.62
N PHE A 10 -5.68 -16.01 -6.17
CA PHE A 10 -4.69 -16.74 -6.96
C PHE A 10 -5.09 -18.20 -7.20
N ILE A 11 -5.61 -18.89 -6.19
CA ILE A 11 -5.95 -20.31 -6.27
C ILE A 11 -7.29 -20.51 -6.99
N PHE A 12 -8.34 -19.78 -6.58
CA PHE A 12 -9.70 -20.04 -7.07
C PHE A 12 -10.02 -19.27 -8.36
N ASP A 13 -9.61 -18.01 -8.48
CA ASP A 13 -9.92 -17.21 -9.68
C ASP A 13 -8.89 -17.42 -10.81
N ARG A 14 -7.64 -17.76 -10.45
CA ARG A 14 -6.53 -17.95 -11.40
C ARG A 14 -6.00 -19.37 -11.50
N ASN A 15 -6.58 -20.33 -10.79
CA ASN A 15 -6.18 -21.75 -10.82
C ASN A 15 -4.68 -21.95 -10.56
N ALA A 16 -4.09 -21.12 -9.68
CA ALA A 16 -2.66 -21.08 -9.39
C ALA A 16 -1.74 -20.90 -10.62
N GLN A 17 -2.25 -20.32 -11.71
CA GLN A 17 -1.46 -20.08 -12.93
C GLN A 17 -0.78 -18.71 -12.87
N ILE A 18 0.56 -18.73 -12.72
CA ILE A 18 1.39 -17.54 -12.60
C ILE A 18 1.28 -16.63 -13.84
N LEU A 19 1.25 -17.21 -15.04
CA LEU A 19 1.13 -16.42 -16.28
C LEU A 19 -0.17 -15.60 -16.34
N ARG A 20 -1.29 -16.19 -15.91
CA ARG A 20 -2.58 -15.47 -15.83
C ARG A 20 -2.54 -14.37 -14.79
N LEU A 21 -1.95 -14.65 -13.62
CA LEU A 21 -1.77 -13.64 -12.57
C LEU A 21 -0.97 -12.43 -13.09
N PHE A 22 0.14 -12.67 -13.79
CA PHE A 22 0.94 -11.58 -14.37
C PHE A 22 0.20 -10.82 -15.47
N ASP A 23 -0.56 -11.52 -16.31
CA ASP A 23 -1.37 -10.89 -17.36
C ASP A 23 -2.38 -9.91 -16.76
N ASP A 24 -3.12 -10.33 -15.72
CA ASP A 24 -4.10 -9.46 -15.06
C ASP A 24 -3.45 -8.28 -14.34
N ILE A 25 -2.37 -8.50 -13.59
CA ILE A 25 -1.64 -7.43 -12.90
C ILE A 25 -1.08 -6.40 -13.89
N SER A 26 -0.72 -6.82 -15.10
CA SER A 26 -0.14 -5.93 -16.11
C SER A 26 -1.18 -5.12 -16.86
N HIS A 27 -2.39 -5.67 -17.06
CA HIS A 27 -3.41 -5.06 -17.90
C HIS A 27 -4.57 -4.42 -17.12
N ARG A 28 -4.75 -4.74 -15.84
CA ARG A 28 -5.91 -4.30 -15.07
C ARG A 28 -5.49 -3.54 -13.82
N LEU A 29 -6.01 -2.31 -13.68
CA LEU A 29 -5.64 -1.40 -12.59
C LEU A 29 -6.08 -1.89 -11.21
N LEU A 30 -7.22 -2.60 -11.12
CA LEU A 30 -7.71 -3.15 -9.85
C LEU A 30 -6.72 -4.20 -9.31
N GLU A 31 -6.35 -5.15 -10.14
CA GLU A 31 -5.41 -6.23 -9.82
C GLU A 31 -4.01 -5.68 -9.57
N ALA A 32 -3.54 -4.74 -10.39
CA ALA A 32 -2.25 -4.08 -10.21
C ALA A 32 -2.14 -3.36 -8.86
N SER A 33 -3.13 -2.52 -8.53
CA SER A 33 -3.13 -1.76 -7.27
C SER A 33 -3.21 -2.67 -6.04
N GLY A 34 -4.03 -3.73 -6.11
CA GLY A 34 -4.13 -4.74 -5.06
C GLY A 34 -2.82 -5.50 -4.85
N PHE A 35 -2.16 -5.90 -5.94
CA PHE A 35 -0.89 -6.62 -5.87
C PHE A 35 0.26 -5.77 -5.32
N ILE A 36 0.36 -4.50 -5.73
CA ILE A 36 1.37 -3.57 -5.19
C ILE A 36 1.15 -3.35 -3.68
N ALA A 37 -0.11 -3.13 -3.26
CA ALA A 37 -0.45 -3.00 -1.83
C ALA A 37 -0.09 -4.28 -1.06
N PHE A 38 -0.40 -5.45 -1.63
CA PHE A 38 -0.05 -6.76 -1.06
C PHE A 38 1.47 -6.93 -0.90
N LEU A 39 2.26 -6.55 -1.89
CA LEU A 39 3.73 -6.63 -1.82
C LEU A 39 4.28 -5.75 -0.69
N ILE A 40 3.79 -4.51 -0.56
CA ILE A 40 4.25 -3.59 0.50
C ILE A 40 3.89 -4.15 1.89
N ILE A 41 2.66 -4.61 2.10
CA ILE A 41 2.25 -5.15 3.40
C ILE A 41 2.98 -6.47 3.73
N PHE A 42 3.25 -7.30 2.72
CA PHE A 42 4.04 -8.52 2.87
C PHE A 42 5.49 -8.20 3.28
N LEU A 43 6.13 -7.23 2.64
CA LEU A 43 7.47 -6.77 3.05
C LEU A 43 7.47 -6.16 4.46
N MET A 44 6.41 -5.43 4.84
CA MET A 44 6.25 -4.94 6.21
C MET A 44 6.12 -6.09 7.21
N LEU A 45 5.35 -7.14 6.89
CA LEU A 45 5.26 -8.35 7.70
C LEU A 45 6.64 -9.00 7.86
N LEU A 46 7.36 -9.25 6.76
CA LEU A 46 8.72 -9.80 6.80
C LEU A 46 9.63 -8.95 7.70
N SER A 47 9.57 -7.62 7.60
CA SER A 47 10.39 -6.72 8.41
C SER A 47 10.16 -6.80 9.93
N SER A 48 9.10 -7.49 10.37
CA SER A 48 8.76 -7.69 11.78
C SER A 48 9.57 -8.81 12.43
N PHE A 49 10.16 -9.71 11.64
CA PHE A 49 11.04 -10.76 12.15
C PHE A 49 12.47 -10.26 12.34
N LYS A 50 13.17 -10.76 13.37
CA LYS A 50 14.55 -10.34 13.71
C LYS A 50 15.51 -10.48 12.52
N ILE A 51 15.39 -11.56 11.75
CA ILE A 51 16.26 -11.87 10.61
C ILE A 51 16.15 -10.83 9.47
N PHE A 52 15.02 -10.14 9.39
CA PHE A 52 14.72 -9.13 8.35
C PHE A 52 14.70 -7.70 8.89
N LYS A 53 15.33 -7.43 10.04
CA LYS A 53 15.36 -6.08 10.66
C LYS A 53 15.91 -5.00 9.71
N LYS A 54 16.79 -5.36 8.77
CA LYS A 54 17.32 -4.46 7.72
C LYS A 54 16.21 -3.87 6.83
N LEU A 55 15.11 -4.60 6.63
CA LEU A 55 13.93 -4.16 5.86
C LEU A 55 13.03 -3.20 6.64
N SER A 56 13.31 -2.91 7.90
CA SER A 56 12.46 -2.05 8.77
C SER A 56 12.10 -0.68 8.19
N LYS A 57 12.92 -0.14 7.27
CA LYS A 57 12.63 1.11 6.57
C LYS A 57 11.34 1.05 5.75
N ILE A 58 10.95 -0.13 5.25
CA ILE A 58 9.74 -0.34 4.44
C ILE A 58 8.46 0.04 5.20
N ARG A 59 8.46 -0.04 6.53
CA ARG A 59 7.32 0.35 7.39
C ARG A 59 6.95 1.83 7.24
N LYS A 60 7.86 2.68 6.74
CA LYS A 60 7.56 4.09 6.42
C LYS A 60 6.55 4.22 5.27
N LEU A 61 6.45 3.21 4.41
CA LEU A 61 5.47 3.15 3.33
C LEU A 61 4.09 2.72 3.81
N GLY A 62 3.86 2.52 5.11
CA GLY A 62 2.55 2.09 5.64
C GLY A 62 1.40 3.00 5.23
N TYR A 63 1.60 4.33 5.21
CA TYR A 63 0.57 5.26 4.75
C TYR A 63 0.32 5.20 3.24
N LEU A 64 1.38 4.95 2.45
CA LEU A 64 1.24 4.71 1.01
C LEU A 64 0.47 3.41 0.76
N CYS A 65 0.81 2.35 1.52
CA CYS A 65 0.10 1.08 1.49
C CYS A 65 -1.39 1.24 1.82
N LEU A 66 -1.72 2.09 2.80
CA LEU A 66 -3.10 2.39 3.16
C LEU A 66 -3.86 3.07 2.01
N VAL A 67 -3.23 4.04 1.33
CA VAL A 67 -3.82 4.69 0.14
C VAL A 67 -4.03 3.68 -0.98
N LEU A 68 -3.03 2.86 -1.29
CA LEU A 68 -3.15 1.85 -2.35
C LEU A 68 -4.22 0.79 -2.02
N ALA A 69 -4.29 0.32 -0.78
CA ALA A 69 -5.31 -0.63 -0.35
C ALA A 69 -6.73 -0.02 -0.39
N SER A 70 -6.87 1.24 0.01
CA SER A 70 -8.17 1.95 -0.05
C SER A 70 -8.56 2.27 -1.48
N TYR A 71 -7.60 2.56 -2.35
CA TYR A 71 -7.81 2.74 -3.78
C TYR A 71 -8.22 1.43 -4.46
N HIS A 72 -7.58 0.31 -4.10
CA HIS A 72 -7.98 -1.02 -4.55
C HIS A 72 -9.42 -1.36 -4.11
N TYR A 73 -9.77 -1.08 -2.84
CA TYR A 73 -11.13 -1.23 -2.34
C TYR A 73 -12.13 -0.35 -3.12
N PHE A 74 -11.73 0.89 -3.42
CA PHE A 74 -12.52 1.83 -4.21
C PHE A 74 -12.81 1.35 -5.64
N LEU A 75 -11.85 0.68 -6.27
CA LEU A 75 -12.01 0.15 -7.63
C LEU A 75 -12.84 -1.14 -7.71
N THR A 76 -13.17 -1.76 -6.57
CA THR A 76 -13.86 -3.06 -6.54
C THR A 76 -15.29 -2.98 -7.09
N PRO A 77 -16.16 -2.07 -6.63
CA PRO A 77 -17.49 -1.92 -7.23
C PRO A 77 -17.44 -1.15 -8.55
N LYS A 78 -18.40 -1.44 -9.46
CA LYS A 78 -18.58 -0.66 -10.70
C LYS A 78 -18.89 0.81 -10.42
N ILE A 79 -19.64 1.08 -9.35
CA ILE A 79 -20.01 2.42 -8.89
C ILE A 79 -19.66 2.49 -7.40
N PRO A 80 -18.59 3.20 -7.01
CA PRO A 80 -18.17 3.33 -5.62
C PRO A 80 -19.23 4.03 -4.78
N MET A 81 -19.54 3.46 -3.62
CA MET A 81 -20.53 4.01 -2.69
C MET A 81 -19.84 4.83 -1.59
N PHE A 82 -20.66 5.30 -0.65
CA PHE A 82 -20.20 6.14 0.46
C PHE A 82 -19.00 5.56 1.22
N TRP A 83 -18.97 4.24 1.43
CA TRP A 83 -17.90 3.60 2.21
C TRP A 83 -16.57 3.55 1.48
N GLU A 84 -16.58 3.23 0.19
CA GLU A 84 -15.39 3.21 -0.66
C GLU A 84 -14.77 4.61 -0.76
N TRP A 85 -15.61 5.62 -1.00
CA TRP A 85 -15.18 7.03 -0.99
C TRP A 85 -14.62 7.43 0.36
N SER A 86 -15.31 7.10 1.46
CA SER A 86 -14.87 7.44 2.81
C SER A 86 -13.51 6.82 3.15
N ALA A 87 -13.32 5.54 2.85
CA ALA A 87 -12.04 4.85 3.07
C ALA A 87 -10.89 5.53 2.32
N LEU A 88 -11.10 5.85 1.03
CA LEU A 88 -10.10 6.52 0.21
C LEU A 88 -9.78 7.93 0.72
N ILE A 89 -10.78 8.72 1.07
CA ILE A 89 -10.61 10.09 1.59
C ILE A 89 -9.83 10.07 2.91
N ILE A 90 -10.18 9.17 3.82
CA ILE A 90 -9.49 9.03 5.11
C ILE A 90 -8.03 8.62 4.90
N ALA A 91 -7.77 7.65 4.01
CA ALA A 91 -6.42 7.22 3.69
C ALA A 91 -5.57 8.36 3.10
N LEU A 92 -6.14 9.13 2.15
CA LEU A 92 -5.49 10.30 1.57
C LEU A 92 -5.21 11.38 2.62
N PHE A 93 -6.17 11.67 3.50
CA PHE A 93 -6.00 12.62 4.58
C PHE A 93 -4.83 12.23 5.49
N TYR A 94 -4.78 10.98 5.97
CA TYR A 94 -3.68 10.49 6.79
C TYR A 94 -2.34 10.57 6.05
N PHE A 95 -2.32 10.22 4.77
CA PHE A 95 -1.12 10.31 3.94
C PHE A 95 -0.61 11.75 3.83
N ILE A 96 -1.48 12.70 3.50
CA ILE A 96 -1.15 14.13 3.38
C ILE A 96 -0.65 14.70 4.72
N VAL A 97 -1.37 14.45 5.82
CA VAL A 97 -0.96 14.92 7.16
C VAL A 97 0.41 14.36 7.54
N ARG A 98 0.67 13.08 7.26
CA ARG A 98 1.97 12.48 7.56
C ARG A 98 3.08 13.06 6.70
N TYR A 99 2.83 13.21 5.40
CA TYR A 99 3.83 13.69 4.45
C TYR A 99 4.20 15.15 4.71
N THR A 100 3.20 16.01 4.92
CA THR A 100 3.41 17.43 5.27
C THR A 100 4.18 17.60 6.58
N LYS A 101 3.88 16.82 7.63
CA LYS A 101 4.68 16.82 8.88
C LYS A 101 6.13 16.40 8.65
N THR A 102 6.35 15.42 7.78
CA THR A 102 7.69 14.94 7.44
C THR A 102 8.48 16.00 6.67
N LEU A 103 7.88 16.66 5.68
CA LEU A 103 8.49 17.76 4.94
C LEU A 103 8.83 18.96 5.83
N LYS A 104 7.91 19.36 6.72
CA LYS A 104 8.16 20.45 7.68
C LYS A 104 9.36 20.12 8.59
N LYS A 105 9.46 18.88 9.07
CA LYS A 105 10.59 18.43 9.88
C LYS A 105 11.91 18.47 9.11
N LEU A 106 11.92 18.03 7.86
CA LEU A 106 13.11 18.09 7.00
C LEU A 106 13.56 19.54 6.75
N LYS A 107 12.61 20.45 6.46
CA LYS A 107 12.90 21.87 6.28
C LYS A 107 13.49 22.50 7.54
N SER A 108 12.92 22.21 8.71
CA SER A 108 13.42 22.68 10.01
C SER A 108 14.85 22.19 10.27
N ASN A 109 15.13 20.91 10.05
CA ASN A 109 16.45 20.33 10.28
C ASN A 109 17.52 20.93 9.37
N ASN A 110 17.21 21.16 8.08
CA ASN A 110 18.12 21.81 7.14
C ASN A 110 18.42 23.27 7.53
N LEU A 111 17.42 24.01 8.03
CA LEU A 111 17.61 25.38 8.54
C LEU A 111 18.53 25.44 9.76
N THR A 112 18.46 24.45 10.67
CA THR A 112 19.41 24.34 11.79
C THR A 112 20.82 23.98 11.34
N PHE A 113 20.98 23.09 10.36
CA PHE A 113 22.30 22.70 9.85
C PHE A 113 23.04 23.86 9.15
N ILE A 114 22.33 24.76 8.47
CA ILE A 114 22.93 25.94 7.82
C ILE A 114 23.36 27.01 8.84
N LYS A 115 22.79 27.01 10.06
CA LYS A 115 23.07 28.02 11.10
C LYS A 115 24.23 27.66 12.04
N THR A 116 24.67 26.41 12.05
CA THR A 116 25.84 25.90 12.80
C THR A 116 27.05 25.81 11.90
#